data_AF-A0A200HZU3-F1
#
_entry.id   AF-A0A200HZU3-F1
#
_cell.length_a   1.000
_cell.length_b   1.000
_cell.length_c   1.000
_cell.angle_alpha   90.00
_cell.angle_beta   90.00
_cell.angle_gamma   90.00
#
_symmetry.space_group_name_H-M   'P 1'
#
loop_
_entity.id
_entity.type
_entity.pdbx_description
1 polymer ?
#
loop_
_entity_poly.entity_id
_entity_poly.type
_entity_poly.pdbx_seq_one_letter_code
_entity_poly.pdbx_strand_id
1 'polypeptide(L)'
;MKKSEYSFCQQAVIFAIIILISKFVANLLPIPVPSSVVGMILLFIALCTGVVKLEQVEGLSNSLSKVITFLFVPSGISLVNSLDLMASYGLQIVFVILVATLALLFVTGWSGALLLKLRQAKKFQLSDLIPFKQTQANKGDVRL
;
A
#
# COMPACT_ATOMS: atom_id res chain seq x y z
N MET A 1 -10.41 12.37 23.12
CA MET A 1 -10.63 12.05 21.69
C MET A 1 -11.75 11.03 21.63
N LYS A 2 -12.94 11.41 21.13
CA LYS A 2 -14.13 10.55 21.11
C LYS A 2 -13.96 9.49 20.02
N LYS A 3 -13.76 8.22 20.41
CA LYS A 3 -13.89 7.09 19.48
C LYS A 3 -15.32 7.09 18.97
N SER A 4 -15.49 7.40 17.70
CA SER A 4 -16.79 7.32 17.04
C SER A 4 -16.98 5.86 16.64
N GLU A 5 -17.94 5.17 17.26
CA GLU A 5 -18.40 3.87 16.78
C GLU A 5 -19.07 4.07 15.42
N TYR A 6 -18.34 3.79 14.35
CA TYR A 6 -18.90 3.73 13.01
C TYR A 6 -19.35 2.30 12.74
N SER A 7 -20.64 2.11 12.45
CA SER A 7 -21.16 0.79 12.08
C SER A 7 -20.52 0.31 10.78
N PHE A 8 -20.25 -0.99 10.69
CA PHE A 8 -19.64 -1.64 9.52
C PHE A 8 -20.29 -1.25 8.18
N CYS A 9 -21.63 -1.13 8.16
CA CYS A 9 -22.37 -0.70 6.97
C CYS A 9 -21.99 0.72 6.51
N GLN A 10 -21.74 1.65 7.43
CA GLN A 10 -21.34 3.01 7.08
C GLN A 10 -19.95 3.03 6.43
N GLN A 11 -19.03 2.21 6.95
CA GLN A 11 -17.70 2.04 6.36
C GLN A 11 -17.79 1.45 4.95
N ALA A 12 -18.69 0.47 4.74
CA ALA A 12 -18.91 -0.16 3.43
C ALA A 12 -19.46 0.83 2.40
N VAL A 13 -20.39 1.68 2.80
CA VAL A 13 -20.96 2.73 1.94
C VAL A 13 -19.88 3.73 1.52
N ILE A 14 -18.98 4.11 2.42
CA ILE A 14 -17.86 5.01 2.09
C ILE A 14 -16.97 4.39 1.00
N PHE A 15 -16.56 3.13 1.16
CA PHE A 15 -15.80 2.42 0.11
C PHE A 15 -16.57 2.31 -1.20
N ALA A 16 -17.87 2.01 -1.16
CA ALA A 16 -18.71 1.89 -2.35
C ALA A 16 -18.82 3.21 -3.11
N ILE A 17 -19.03 4.33 -2.41
CA ILE A 17 -19.08 5.68 -3.00
C ILE A 17 -17.74 6.02 -3.66
N ILE A 18 -16.63 5.76 -2.97
CA ILE A 18 -15.29 6.02 -3.49
C ILE A 18 -15.04 5.21 -4.77
N ILE A 19 -15.38 3.92 -4.78
CA ILE A 19 -15.24 3.07 -5.97
C ILE A 19 -16.14 3.57 -7.11
N LEU A 20 -17.37 3.99 -6.83
CA LEU A 20 -18.28 4.54 -7.84
C LEU A 20 -17.69 5.80 -8.50
N ILE A 21 -17.21 6.74 -7.69
CA ILE A 21 -16.54 7.95 -8.17
C ILE A 21 -15.28 7.59 -8.94
N SER A 22 -14.51 6.61 -8.46
CA SER A 22 -13.27 6.18 -9.11
C SER A 22 -13.52 5.53 -10.46
N LYS A 23 -14.60 4.76 -10.61
CA LYS A 23 -15.03 4.22 -11.91
C LYS A 23 -15.41 5.34 -12.88
N PHE A 24 -16.14 6.35 -12.39
CA PHE A 24 -16.49 7.50 -13.20
C PHE A 24 -15.24 8.26 -13.68
N VAL A 25 -14.32 8.56 -12.76
CA VAL A 25 -13.04 9.23 -13.06
C VAL A 25 -12.18 8.39 -13.99
N ALA A 26 -12.09 7.07 -13.76
CA ALA A 26 -11.32 6.16 -14.61
C ALA A 26 -11.88 6.08 -16.04
N ASN A 27 -13.20 6.21 -16.22
CA ASN A 27 -13.82 6.22 -17.54
C ASN A 27 -13.64 7.56 -18.30
N LEU A 28 -13.43 8.66 -17.56
CA LEU A 28 -13.09 9.96 -18.15
C LEU A 28 -11.62 10.02 -18.56
N LEU A 29 -10.76 9.21 -17.95
CA LEU A 29 -9.34 9.13 -18.29
C LEU A 29 -9.13 8.22 -19.51
N PRO A 30 -8.52 8.70 -20.61
CA PRO A 30 -8.22 7.88 -21.79
C PRO A 30 -7.11 6.84 -21.57
N ILE A 31 -6.59 6.73 -20.34
CA ILE A 31 -5.53 5.78 -19.97
C ILE A 31 -6.12 4.57 -19.25
N PRO A 32 -5.67 3.33 -19.57
CA PRO A 32 -6.17 2.11 -18.94
C PRO A 32 -5.57 1.94 -17.53
N VAL A 33 -6.01 2.77 -16.58
CA VAL A 33 -5.68 2.62 -15.16
C VAL A 33 -6.76 1.80 -14.46
N PRO A 34 -6.39 0.79 -13.64
CA PRO A 34 -7.35 0.05 -12.85
C PRO A 34 -8.11 1.00 -11.91
N SER A 35 -9.44 0.87 -11.86
CA SER A 35 -10.27 1.70 -10.99
C SER A 35 -9.87 1.59 -9.51
N SER A 36 -9.27 0.46 -9.10
CA SER A 36 -8.73 0.26 -7.75
C SER A 36 -7.60 1.23 -7.41
N VAL A 37 -6.72 1.56 -8.35
CA VAL A 37 -5.61 2.49 -8.12
C VAL A 37 -6.14 3.92 -7.98
N VAL A 38 -7.11 4.29 -8.83
CA VAL A 38 -7.80 5.59 -8.74
C VAL A 38 -8.50 5.74 -7.38
N GLY A 39 -9.16 4.68 -6.90
CA GLY A 39 -9.80 4.68 -5.59
C GLY A 39 -8.84 4.80 -4.41
N MET A 40 -7.65 4.18 -4.48
CA MET A 40 -6.60 4.36 -3.48
C MET A 40 -6.16 5.82 -3.38
N ILE A 41 -5.93 6.47 -4.52
CA ILE A 41 -5.51 7.88 -4.58
C ILE A 41 -6.64 8.79 -4.07
N LEU A 42 -7.89 8.51 -4.47
CA LEU A 42 -9.04 9.32 -4.08
C LEU A 42 -9.34 9.20 -2.58
N LEU A 43 -9.29 7.99 -2.02
CA LEU A 43 -9.40 7.74 -0.58
C LEU A 43 -8.28 8.46 0.18
N PHE A 44 -7.04 8.40 -0.33
CA PHE A 44 -5.90 9.07 0.28
C PHE A 44 -6.10 10.60 0.34
N ILE A 45 -6.56 11.21 -0.75
CA ILE A 45 -6.88 12.65 -0.78
C ILE A 45 -8.01 12.96 0.21
N ALA A 46 -9.08 12.16 0.25
CA ALA A 46 -10.19 12.35 1.18
C ALA A 46 -9.78 12.24 2.66
N LEU A 47 -8.79 11.39 2.96
CA LEU A 47 -8.16 11.27 4.27
C LEU A 47 -7.31 12.50 4.60
N CYS A 48 -6.52 13.00 3.64
CA CYS A 48 -5.74 14.23 3.81
C CYS A 48 -6.60 15.48 4.01
N THR A 49 -7.74 15.59 3.31
CA THR A 49 -8.69 16.71 3.49
C THR A 49 -9.49 16.60 4.80
N GLY A 50 -9.41 15.46 5.51
CA GLY A 50 -10.14 15.23 6.75
C GLY A 50 -11.65 15.00 6.56
N VAL A 51 -12.11 14.87 5.31
CA VAL A 51 -13.51 14.55 4.96
C VAL A 51 -13.86 13.14 5.43
N VAL A 52 -12.91 12.21 5.29
CA VAL A 52 -13.00 10.83 5.78
C VAL A 52 -12.00 10.66 6.92
N LYS A 53 -12.45 10.22 8.09
CA LYS A 53 -11.57 9.88 9.21
C LYS A 53 -11.03 8.46 9.05
N LEU A 54 -9.80 8.22 9.50
CA LEU A 54 -9.18 6.89 9.47
C LEU A 54 -10.06 5.83 10.16
N GLU A 55 -10.68 6.21 11.29
CA GLU A 55 -11.60 5.36 12.06
C GLU A 55 -12.82 4.87 11.24
N GLN A 56 -13.20 5.57 10.16
CA GLN A 56 -14.31 5.20 9.28
C GLN A 56 -13.94 4.13 8.24
N VAL A 57 -12.67 3.86 8.01
CA VAL A 57 -12.23 2.93 6.95
C VAL A 57 -11.39 1.78 7.48
N GLU A 58 -10.75 1.95 8.64
CA GLU A 58 -9.87 0.96 9.25
C GLU A 58 -10.59 -0.34 9.62
N GLY A 59 -11.81 -0.26 10.18
CA GLY A 59 -12.57 -1.44 10.63
C GLY A 59 -12.92 -2.41 9.50
N LEU A 60 -13.45 -1.87 8.40
CA LEU A 60 -13.79 -2.64 7.21
C LEU A 60 -12.55 -3.14 6.48
N SER A 61 -11.52 -2.30 6.32
CA SER A 61 -10.25 -2.69 5.71
C SER A 61 -9.62 -3.88 6.44
N ASN A 62 -9.57 -3.84 7.76
CA ASN A 62 -9.01 -4.93 8.57
C ASN A 62 -9.86 -6.22 8.47
N SER A 63 -11.19 -6.09 8.42
CA SER A 63 -12.09 -7.24 8.21
C SER A 63 -11.92 -7.88 6.84
N LEU A 64 -11.85 -7.08 5.78
CA LEU A 64 -11.59 -7.56 4.42
C LEU A 64 -10.22 -8.21 4.33
N SER A 65 -9.18 -7.60 4.90
CA SER A 65 -7.82 -8.13 4.88
C SER A 65 -7.72 -9.50 5.55
N LYS A 66 -8.52 -9.78 6.57
CA LYS A 66 -8.58 -11.10 7.21
C LYS A 66 -9.17 -12.18 6.30
N VAL A 67 -10.15 -11.81 5.47
CA VAL A 67 -10.80 -12.77 4.54
C VAL A 67 -10.10 -12.87 3.18
N ILE A 68 -9.09 -12.05 2.89
CA ILE A 68 -8.31 -12.12 1.63
C ILE A 68 -7.80 -13.54 1.36
N THR A 69 -7.22 -14.22 2.35
CA THR A 69 -6.74 -15.60 2.20
C THR A 69 -7.87 -16.56 1.82
N PHE A 70 -9.05 -16.39 2.43
CA PHE A 70 -10.23 -17.19 2.11
C PHE A 70 -10.74 -16.91 0.68
N LEU A 71 -10.71 -15.65 0.23
CA LEU A 71 -11.07 -15.28 -1.16
C LEU A 71 -10.08 -15.81 -2.21
N PHE A 72 -8.82 -16.06 -1.83
CA PHE A 72 -7.84 -16.67 -2.72
C PHE A 72 -8.06 -18.16 -2.95
N VAL A 73 -8.67 -18.88 -2.01
CA VAL A 73 -8.88 -20.34 -2.13
C VAL A 73 -9.77 -20.69 -3.34
N PRO A 74 -10.98 -20.11 -3.52
CA PRO A 74 -11.81 -20.37 -4.72
C PRO A 74 -11.13 -19.98 -6.04
N SER A 75 -10.38 -18.88 -6.04
CA SER A 75 -9.62 -18.42 -7.20
C SER A 75 -8.53 -19.42 -7.58
N GLY A 76 -7.81 -19.96 -6.59
CA GLY A 76 -6.79 -21.00 -6.80
C GLY A 76 -7.38 -22.34 -7.25
N ILE A 77 -8.56 -22.73 -6.74
CA ILE A 77 -9.24 -23.96 -7.19
C ILE A 77 -9.64 -23.86 -8.67
N SER A 78 -10.00 -22.67 -9.16
CA SER A 78 -10.30 -22.47 -10.58
C SER A 78 -9.07 -22.69 -11.48
N LEU A 79 -7.88 -22.37 -10.96
CA LEU A 79 -6.61 -22.61 -11.63
C LEU A 79 -6.30 -24.10 -11.76
N VAL A 80 -6.66 -24.93 -10.78
CA VAL A 80 -6.41 -26.38 -10.86
C VAL A 80 -7.33 -27.09 -11.88
N ASN A 81 -8.43 -26.48 -12.30
CA ASN A 81 -9.21 -27.04 -13.41
C ASN A 81 -8.45 -26.95 -14.76
N SER A 82 -7.39 -26.13 -14.83
CA SER A 82 -6.50 -25.97 -15.98
C SER A 82 -5.13 -26.63 -15.75
N LEU A 83 -5.08 -27.72 -14.96
CA LEU A 83 -3.83 -28.40 -14.58
C LEU A 83 -3.03 -28.92 -15.78
N ASP A 84 -3.67 -29.26 -16.90
CA ASP A 84 -3.00 -29.77 -18.10
C ASP A 84 -2.04 -28.72 -18.71
N LEU A 85 -2.48 -27.47 -18.78
CA LEU A 85 -1.65 -26.33 -19.20
C LEU A 85 -0.54 -26.02 -18.19
N MET A 86 -0.85 -26.15 -16.89
CA MET A 86 0.16 -25.97 -15.83
C MET A 86 1.20 -27.10 -15.81
N ALA A 87 0.87 -28.33 -16.19
CA ALA A 87 1.85 -29.42 -16.28
C ALA A 87 2.82 -29.19 -17.45
N SER A 88 2.33 -28.67 -18.57
CA SER A 88 3.16 -28.39 -19.75
C SER A 88 4.05 -27.15 -19.59
N TYR A 89 3.54 -26.07 -18.97
CA TYR A 89 4.26 -24.79 -18.84
C TYR A 89 4.69 -24.42 -17.42
N GLY A 90 4.42 -25.28 -16.42
CA GLY A 90 4.64 -24.97 -15.00
C GLY A 90 6.07 -24.56 -14.69
N LEU A 91 7.05 -25.23 -15.30
CA LEU A 91 8.47 -24.91 -15.10
C LEU A 91 8.83 -23.53 -15.68
N GLN A 92 8.25 -23.16 -16.82
CA GLN A 92 8.42 -21.84 -17.43
C GLN A 92 7.76 -20.75 -16.57
N ILE A 93 6.60 -21.02 -15.99
CA ILE A 93 5.88 -20.08 -15.11
C ILE A 93 6.69 -19.80 -13.84
N VAL A 94 7.21 -20.83 -13.18
CA VAL A 94 8.06 -20.68 -11.98
C VAL A 94 9.31 -19.87 -12.30
N PHE A 95 9.95 -20.15 -13.43
CA PHE A 95 11.12 -19.40 -13.87
C PHE A 95 10.80 -17.91 -14.11
N VAL A 96 9.69 -17.60 -14.80
CA VAL A 96 9.24 -16.22 -15.02
C VAL A 96 8.93 -15.51 -13.71
N ILE A 97 8.28 -16.18 -12.75
CA ILE A 97 7.98 -15.60 -11.43
C ILE A 97 9.27 -15.29 -10.67
N LEU A 98 10.24 -16.20 -10.66
CA LEU A 98 11.53 -15.98 -10.02
C LEU A 98 12.28 -14.79 -10.63
N VAL A 99 12.39 -14.75 -11.95
CA VAL A 99 13.06 -13.66 -12.66
C VAL A 99 12.34 -12.34 -12.43
N ALA A 100 11.01 -12.30 -12.54
CA ALA A 100 10.23 -11.08 -12.29
C ALA A 100 10.37 -10.59 -10.84
N THR A 101 10.40 -11.51 -9.87
CA THR A 101 10.59 -11.16 -8.45
C THR A 101 11.97 -10.59 -8.20
N LEU A 102 13.02 -11.23 -8.72
CA LEU A 102 14.40 -10.72 -8.60
C LEU A 102 14.57 -9.37 -9.31
N ALA A 103 14.01 -9.23 -10.51
CA ALA A 103 14.04 -7.97 -11.25
C ALA A 103 13.29 -6.86 -10.49
N LEU A 104 12.10 -7.13 -9.97
CA LEU A 104 11.32 -6.17 -9.17
C LEU A 104 12.11 -5.72 -7.93
N LEU A 105 12.72 -6.67 -7.20
CA LEU A 105 13.55 -6.37 -6.03
C LEU A 105 14.77 -5.54 -6.41
N PHE A 106 15.45 -5.90 -7.50
CA PHE A 106 16.62 -5.17 -7.99
C PHE A 106 16.28 -3.73 -8.39
N VAL A 107 15.20 -3.54 -9.16
CA VAL A 107 14.74 -2.20 -9.60
C VAL A 107 14.28 -1.37 -8.40
N THR A 108 13.54 -1.97 -7.46
CA THR A 108 13.07 -1.26 -6.25
C THR A 108 14.24 -0.87 -5.36
N GLY A 109 15.19 -1.78 -5.15
CA GLY A 109 16.41 -1.54 -4.37
C GLY A 109 17.29 -0.47 -5.01
N TRP A 110 17.48 -0.53 -6.34
CA TRP A 110 18.22 0.47 -7.10
C TRP A 110 17.54 1.84 -7.04
N SER A 111 16.22 1.89 -7.20
CA SER A 111 15.44 3.13 -7.10
C SER A 111 15.57 3.74 -5.71
N GLY A 112 15.50 2.92 -4.65
CA GLY A 112 15.76 3.36 -3.28
C GLY A 112 17.19 3.87 -3.08
N ALA A 113 18.19 3.15 -3.57
CA ALA A 113 19.60 3.54 -3.47
C ALA A 113 19.91 4.83 -4.24
N LEU A 114 19.30 5.02 -5.42
CA LEU A 114 19.41 6.22 -6.22
C LEU A 114 18.80 7.42 -5.47
N LEU A 115 17.59 7.26 -4.92
CA LEU A 115 16.92 8.30 -4.15
C LEU A 115 17.72 8.67 -2.89
N LEU A 116 18.35 7.69 -2.24
CA LEU A 116 19.24 7.92 -1.10
C LEU A 116 20.53 8.64 -1.52
N LYS A 117 21.16 8.28 -2.64
CA LYS A 117 22.35 9.00 -3.16
C LYS A 117 22.03 10.47 -3.48
N LEU A 118 20.90 10.72 -4.13
CA LEU A 118 20.43 12.08 -4.44
C LEU A 118 20.07 12.88 -3.17
N ARG A 119 19.56 12.22 -2.12
CA ARG A 119 19.31 12.85 -0.81
C ARG A 119 20.58 13.02 0.03
N GLN A 120 21.56 12.12 -0.06
CA GLN A 120 22.82 12.18 0.68
C GLN A 120 23.70 13.36 0.23
N ALA A 121 23.68 13.74 -1.05
CA ALA A 121 24.31 14.99 -1.52
C ALA A 121 23.74 16.25 -0.82
N LYS A 122 22.48 16.23 -0.37
CA LYS A 122 21.89 17.28 0.48
C LYS A 122 22.07 17.05 1.99
N LYS A 123 22.12 15.81 2.45
CA LYS A 123 22.24 15.46 3.88
C LYS A 123 23.68 15.61 4.43
N PHE A 124 24.70 15.37 3.60
CA PHE A 124 26.11 15.58 3.96
C PHE A 124 26.37 17.06 4.28
N GLN A 125 25.86 17.97 3.44
CA GLN A 125 26.01 19.41 3.64
C GLN A 125 25.11 19.98 4.76
N LEU A 126 24.00 19.33 5.12
CA LEU A 126 23.17 19.74 6.26
C LEU A 126 23.80 19.36 7.60
N SER A 127 24.56 18.25 7.65
CA SER A 127 25.24 17.78 8.86
C SER A 127 26.47 18.63 9.24
N ASP A 128 27.05 19.37 8.30
CA ASP A 128 28.14 20.33 8.54
C ASP A 128 27.64 21.77 8.84
N LEU A 129 26.39 22.09 8.51
CA LEU A 129 25.79 23.42 8.76
C LEU A 129 25.04 23.54 10.10
N ILE A 130 24.90 22.45 10.86
CA ILE A 130 24.27 22.46 12.19
C ILE A 130 25.22 21.89 13.26
N PRO A 131 26.17 22.69 13.78
CA PRO A 131 26.97 22.32 14.94
C PRO A 131 26.30 22.75 16.25
N PHE A 132 25.06 22.32 16.53
CA PHE A 132 24.52 22.36 17.90
C PHE A 132 23.23 21.56 18.04
N LYS A 133 23.13 20.80 19.14
CA LYS A 133 21.96 20.07 19.67
C LYS A 133 21.82 18.58 19.34
N GLN A 134 22.91 17.85 19.53
CA GLN A 134 22.90 16.43 19.95
C GLN A 134 23.66 16.32 21.28
N THR A 135 23.01 16.71 22.38
CA THR A 135 23.25 16.32 23.80
C THR A 135 22.33 17.21 24.64
N GLN A 136 21.48 16.60 25.48
CA GLN A 136 20.60 17.15 26.54
C GLN A 136 19.09 16.93 26.33
N ALA A 137 18.50 16.26 27.33
CA ALA A 137 17.12 15.81 27.54
C ALA A 137 16.73 14.53 26.74
N ASN A 138 16.73 13.31 27.29
CA ASN A 138 16.23 12.92 28.61
C ASN A 138 16.78 11.51 28.98
N LYS A 139 17.86 11.49 29.77
CA LYS A 139 18.20 10.40 30.70
C LYS A 139 18.12 11.01 32.09
N GLY A 140 16.89 11.12 32.60
CA GLY A 140 16.61 11.61 33.94
C GLY A 140 15.70 10.66 34.70
N ASP A 141 16.10 9.39 34.88
CA ASP A 141 15.54 8.50 35.91
C ASP A 141 16.28 7.15 35.96
N VAL A 142 17.48 7.14 36.57
CA VAL A 142 17.98 6.00 37.37
C VAL A 142 18.89 6.58 38.46
N ARG A 143 18.26 7.17 39.48
CA ARG A 143 18.85 7.30 40.81
C ARG A 143 17.86 6.69 41.78
N LEU A 144 18.01 5.40 42.03
CA LEU A 144 18.10 4.83 43.37
C LEU A 144 19.23 3.81 43.33
#